data_AF-A0A822CST9-F1
#
_entry.id   AF-A0A822CST9-F1
#
_cell.length_a   1.000
_cell.length_b   1.000
_cell.length_c   1.000
_cell.angle_alpha   90.00
_cell.angle_beta   90.00
_cell.angle_gamma   90.00
#
_symmetry.space_group_name_H-M   'P 1'
#
loop_
_entity.id
_entity.type
_entity.pdbx_description
1 polymer ?
#
loop_
_entity_poly.entity_id
_entity_poly.type
_entity_poly.pdbx_seq_one_letter_code
_entity_poly.pdbx_strand_id
1 'polypeptide(L)'
;IEITIPHFNQQSYLKIKSSELIKYIDITFATENDNGLILYCDNQLTELYFTISIRNKIIDITIRSDRLTSTIQLSDTIDLNIYVRLQIHILYNEIQVKLNDGNLMSRLLPFDIVLTNILFIGGLPILFDS
;
A
#
# COMPACT_ATOMS: atom_id res chain seq x y z
N ILE A 1 4.82 -8.48 14.84
CA ILE A 1 6.17 -7.86 14.87
C ILE A 1 5.93 -6.36 14.85
N GLU A 2 6.40 -5.64 15.86
CA GLU A 2 6.34 -4.17 15.85
C GLU A 2 7.63 -3.66 15.20
N ILE A 3 7.49 -2.80 14.19
CA ILE A 3 8.61 -2.27 13.42
C ILE A 3 8.46 -0.76 13.37
N THR A 4 9.39 -0.07 14.02
CA THR A 4 9.52 1.39 13.90
C THR A 4 10.43 1.69 12.72
N ILE A 5 9.89 2.29 11.66
CA ILE A 5 10.69 2.77 10.53
C ILE A 5 11.05 4.23 10.83
N PRO A 6 12.34 4.56 11.03
CA PRO A 6 12.74 5.90 11.41
C PRO A 6 12.38 6.91 10.32
N HIS A 7 12.00 8.09 10.77
CA HIS A 7 11.69 9.23 9.93
C HIS A 7 12.91 9.68 9.10
N PHE A 8 12.67 9.88 7.80
CA PHE A 8 13.39 10.81 6.92
C PHE A 8 14.88 10.57 6.62
N ASN A 9 15.14 9.81 5.55
CA ASN A 9 16.26 10.10 4.63
C ASN A 9 15.92 9.78 3.16
N GLN A 10 14.64 9.80 2.75
CA GLN A 10 14.14 9.37 1.41
C GLN A 10 14.45 7.91 1.02
N GLN A 11 15.26 7.21 1.83
CA GLN A 11 15.83 5.89 1.57
C GLN A 11 15.50 4.87 2.66
N SER A 12 14.78 5.30 3.72
CA SER A 12 14.36 4.43 4.81
C SER A 12 13.13 3.64 4.41
N TYR A 13 13.33 2.38 4.05
CA TYR A 13 12.27 1.42 3.83
C TYR A 13 12.57 0.11 4.57
N LEU A 14 11.52 -0.59 4.96
CA LEU A 14 11.62 -2.00 5.31
C LEU A 14 11.26 -2.84 4.10
N LYS A 15 12.14 -3.75 3.69
CA LYS A 15 11.84 -4.76 2.68
C LYS A 15 11.36 -6.05 3.34
N ILE A 16 10.14 -6.46 3.03
CA ILE A 16 9.58 -7.75 3.45
C ILE A 16 9.49 -8.64 2.23
N LYS A 17 10.00 -9.87 2.33
CA LYS A 17 9.90 -10.88 1.27
C LYS A 17 9.12 -12.09 1.77
N SER A 18 8.11 -12.49 1.01
CA SER A 18 7.30 -13.69 1.21
C SER A 18 7.77 -14.84 0.31
N SER A 19 7.44 -16.08 0.67
CA SER A 19 7.58 -17.24 -0.23
C SER A 19 6.50 -17.27 -1.32
N GLU A 20 5.38 -16.59 -1.10
CA GLU A 20 4.20 -16.59 -1.96
C GLU A 20 3.85 -15.17 -2.44
N LEU A 21 3.05 -15.10 -3.51
CA LEU A 21 2.48 -13.83 -4.00
C LEU A 21 1.57 -13.21 -2.94
N ILE A 22 1.60 -11.89 -2.85
CA ILE A 22 0.83 -11.16 -1.84
C ILE A 22 -0.63 -11.11 -2.26
N LYS A 23 -1.50 -11.70 -1.43
CA LYS A 23 -2.95 -11.66 -1.58
C LYS A 23 -3.65 -10.92 -0.44
N TYR A 24 -2.98 -10.79 0.70
CA TYR A 24 -3.54 -10.19 1.90
C TYR A 24 -2.50 -9.32 2.59
N ILE A 25 -2.90 -8.12 2.98
CA ILE A 25 -2.10 -7.15 3.72
C ILE A 25 -2.91 -6.72 4.94
N ASP A 26 -2.37 -6.92 6.13
CA ASP A 26 -2.91 -6.40 7.39
C ASP A 26 -1.82 -5.58 8.04
N ILE A 27 -1.99 -4.26 8.01
CA ILE A 27 -1.02 -3.31 8.53
C ILE A 27 -1.68 -2.40 9.56
N THR A 28 -0.99 -2.19 10.67
CA THR A 28 -1.36 -1.18 11.67
C THR A 28 -0.26 -0.13 11.71
N PHE A 29 -0.61 1.13 11.58
CA PHE A 29 0.33 2.24 11.56
C PHE A 29 -0.24 3.47 12.30
N ALA A 30 0.64 4.35 12.76
CA ALA A 30 0.31 5.67 13.27
C ALA A 30 1.33 6.66 12.67
N THR A 31 0.92 7.90 12.41
CA THR A 31 1.79 8.88 11.74
C THR A 31 1.26 10.28 11.93
N GLU A 32 2.14 11.22 12.27
CA GLU A 32 1.83 12.65 12.36
C GLU A 32 1.86 13.36 10.99
N ASN A 33 2.35 12.68 9.94
CA ASN A 33 2.43 13.26 8.60
C ASN A 33 1.09 13.22 7.86
N ASP A 34 0.69 14.38 7.32
CA ASP A 34 -0.46 14.52 6.42
C ASP A 34 -0.27 13.85 5.05
N ASN A 35 0.99 13.55 4.69
CA ASN A 35 1.37 12.96 3.41
C ASN A 35 2.50 11.95 3.59
N GLY A 36 2.44 10.83 2.88
CA GLY A 36 3.51 9.84 2.91
C GLY A 36 3.18 8.53 2.20
N LEU A 37 4.20 7.73 1.94
CA LEU A 37 4.06 6.37 1.43
C LEU A 37 4.04 5.41 2.61
N ILE A 38 2.97 4.63 2.76
CA ILE A 38 2.89 3.56 3.77
C ILE A 38 3.52 2.29 3.21
N LEU A 39 3.14 1.92 1.99
CA LEU A 39 3.55 0.66 1.36
C LEU A 39 3.66 0.82 -0.14
N TYR A 40 4.67 0.16 -0.72
CA TYR A 40 4.86 -0.02 -2.15
C TYR A 40 5.16 -1.50 -2.47
N CYS A 41 4.59 -1.97 -3.57
CA CYS A 41 4.87 -3.25 -4.16
C CYS A 41 4.91 -3.06 -5.67
N ASP A 42 5.94 -3.60 -6.33
CA ASP A 42 5.98 -3.68 -7.78
C ASP A 42 6.05 -5.12 -8.26
N ASN A 43 5.57 -5.30 -9.47
CA ASN A 43 5.78 -6.47 -10.31
C ASN A 43 6.44 -6.03 -11.61
N GLN A 44 7.77 -6.11 -11.63
CA GLN A 44 8.58 -5.73 -12.78
C GLN A 44 8.23 -6.52 -14.05
N LEU A 45 7.67 -7.73 -13.93
CA LEU A 45 7.28 -8.55 -15.08
C LEU A 45 6.00 -8.07 -15.75
N THR A 46 5.10 -7.43 -14.99
CA THR A 46 3.78 -7.02 -15.48
C THR A 46 3.61 -5.51 -15.52
N GLU A 47 4.70 -4.75 -15.27
CA GLU A 47 4.70 -3.29 -15.12
C GLU A 47 3.60 -2.80 -14.14
N LEU A 48 3.24 -3.66 -13.19
CA LEU A 48 2.19 -3.36 -12.22
C LEU A 48 2.86 -2.83 -10.96
N TYR A 49 2.40 -1.69 -10.46
CA TYR A 49 2.70 -1.29 -9.09
C TYR A 49 1.44 -1.06 -8.29
N PHE A 50 1.58 -1.27 -6.99
CA PHE A 50 0.57 -1.13 -5.97
C PHE A 50 1.14 -0.27 -4.84
N THR A 51 0.43 0.78 -4.45
CA THR A 51 0.81 1.64 -3.34
C THR A 51 -0.33 1.92 -2.40
N ILE A 52 0.02 2.06 -1.13
CA ILE A 52 -0.83 2.65 -0.09
C ILE A 52 -0.12 3.93 0.35
N SER A 53 -0.79 5.07 0.23
CA SER A 53 -0.25 6.36 0.62
C SER A 53 -1.26 7.18 1.40
N ILE A 54 -0.77 8.13 2.18
CA ILE A 54 -1.59 9.18 2.80
C ILE A 54 -1.40 10.43 1.95
N ARG A 55 -2.49 11.07 1.56
CA ARG A 55 -2.49 12.37 0.89
C ARG A 55 -3.54 13.26 1.53
N ASN A 56 -3.13 14.39 2.09
CA ASN A 56 -4.02 15.30 2.84
C ASN A 56 -4.87 14.56 3.88
N LYS A 57 -4.24 13.67 4.67
CA LYS A 57 -4.90 12.82 5.70
C LYS A 57 -5.91 11.82 5.16
N ILE A 58 -5.92 11.54 3.86
CA ILE A 58 -6.76 10.53 3.22
C ILE A 58 -5.88 9.36 2.80
N ILE A 59 -6.33 8.14 3.04
CA ILE A 59 -5.65 6.95 2.53
C ILE A 59 -6.04 6.71 1.08
N ASP A 60 -5.03 6.73 0.21
CA ASP A 60 -5.14 6.37 -1.19
C ASP A 60 -4.50 5.00 -1.43
N ILE A 61 -5.26 4.08 -2.04
CA ILE A 61 -4.74 2.83 -2.61
C ILE A 61 -4.70 3.02 -4.11
N THR A 62 -3.49 3.02 -4.68
CA THR A 62 -3.29 3.18 -6.13
C THR A 62 -2.69 1.93 -6.71
N ILE A 63 -3.27 1.47 -7.81
CA ILE A 63 -2.71 0.42 -8.64
C ILE A 63 -2.61 0.93 -10.05
N ARG A 64 -1.47 0.67 -10.66
CA ARG A 64 -1.23 1.01 -12.04
C ARG A 64 -0.65 -0.19 -12.76
N SER A 65 -1.15 -0.43 -13.96
CA SER A 65 -0.51 -1.27 -14.97
C SER A 65 0.07 -0.38 -16.09
N ASP A 66 0.69 -1.01 -17.09
CA ASP A 66 1.10 -0.41 -18.36
C ASP A 66 0.06 0.55 -18.99
N ARG A 67 -1.23 0.21 -18.88
CA ARG A 67 -2.33 0.87 -19.61
C ARG A 67 -3.26 1.70 -18.74
N LEU A 68 -3.44 1.32 -17.48
CA LEU A 68 -4.51 1.85 -16.64
C LEU A 68 -4.03 2.14 -15.23
N THR A 69 -4.58 3.20 -14.64
CA THR A 69 -4.41 3.53 -13.22
C THR A 69 -5.76 3.55 -12.55
N SER A 70 -5.88 2.88 -11.41
CA SER A 70 -7.05 2.91 -10.54
C SER A 70 -6.63 3.38 -9.16
N THR A 71 -7.34 4.37 -8.64
CA THR A 71 -7.16 4.87 -7.27
C THR A 71 -8.45 4.69 -6.48
N ILE A 72 -8.33 4.14 -5.29
CA ILE A 72 -9.38 4.01 -4.29
C ILE A 72 -9.01 4.94 -3.15
N GLN A 73 -9.82 5.96 -2.93
CA GLN A 73 -9.69 6.85 -1.78
C GLN A 73 -10.62 6.35 -0.68
N LEU A 74 -10.09 6.14 0.51
CA LEU A 74 -10.92 5.85 1.68
C LEU A 74 -11.50 7.19 2.14
N SER A 75 -12.83 7.30 2.18
CA SER A 75 -13.55 8.58 2.31
C SER A 75 -13.30 9.32 3.62
N ASP A 76 -12.78 8.63 4.63
CA ASP A 76 -12.59 9.19 5.96
C ASP A 76 -11.18 9.76 6.10
N THR A 77 -11.08 11.01 6.56
CA THR A 77 -9.81 11.55 7.02
C THR A 77 -9.34 10.74 8.22
N ILE A 78 -8.11 10.25 8.19
CA ILE A 78 -7.52 9.55 9.33
C ILE A 78 -7.09 10.54 10.41
N ASP A 79 -7.33 10.19 11.66
CA ASP A 79 -6.71 10.86 12.79
C ASP A 79 -5.25 10.37 12.90
N LEU A 80 -4.33 11.33 12.82
CA LEU A 80 -2.89 11.12 12.74
C LEU A 80 -2.27 10.70 14.08
N ASN A 81 -3.01 10.87 15.19
CA ASN A 81 -2.50 10.58 16.53
C ASN A 81 -2.95 9.22 17.08
N ILE A 82 -3.66 8.42 16.29
CA ILE A 82 -4.14 7.10 16.69
C ILE A 82 -3.65 6.03 15.74
N TYR A 83 -3.54 4.81 16.24
CA TYR A 83 -3.26 3.66 15.39
C TYR A 83 -4.43 3.41 14.45
N VAL A 84 -4.10 3.30 13.17
CA VAL A 84 -4.99 2.95 12.08
C VAL A 84 -4.65 1.55 11.62
N ARG A 85 -5.65 0.66 11.58
CA ARG A 85 -5.54 -0.68 11.00
C ARG A 85 -6.16 -0.69 9.62
N LEU A 86 -5.38 -1.12 8.63
CA LEU A 86 -5.80 -1.26 7.25
C LEU A 86 -5.65 -2.73 6.83
N GLN A 87 -6.76 -3.32 6.42
CA GLN A 87 -6.81 -4.69 5.91
C GLN A 87 -7.18 -4.63 4.44
N ILE A 88 -6.36 -5.25 3.60
CA ILE A 88 -6.55 -5.29 2.15
C ILE A 88 -6.48 -6.74 1.70
N HIS A 89 -7.51 -7.17 0.99
CA HIS A 89 -7.57 -8.45 0.32
C HIS A 89 -7.59 -8.21 -1.19
N ILE A 90 -6.62 -8.81 -1.86
CA ILE A 90 -6.37 -8.67 -3.29
C ILE A 90 -6.81 -9.97 -3.94
N LEU A 91 -7.91 -9.87 -4.67
CA LEU A 91 -8.41 -10.91 -5.54
C LEU A 91 -7.94 -10.64 -6.97
N TYR A 92 -8.18 -11.60 -7.86
CA TYR A 92 -7.68 -11.55 -9.24
C TYR A 92 -8.00 -10.24 -9.96
N ASN A 93 -9.21 -9.70 -9.82
CA ASN A 93 -9.63 -8.44 -10.44
C ASN A 93 -10.42 -7.53 -9.47
N GLU A 94 -10.26 -7.73 -8.17
CA GLU A 94 -11.01 -7.01 -7.14
C GLU A 94 -10.11 -6.70 -5.96
N ILE A 95 -10.31 -5.54 -5.35
CA ILE A 95 -9.67 -5.17 -4.09
C ILE A 95 -10.75 -4.92 -3.07
N GLN A 96 -10.60 -5.59 -1.94
CA GLN A 96 -11.42 -5.42 -0.77
C GLN A 96 -10.61 -4.74 0.31
N VAL A 97 -11.16 -3.70 0.93
CA VAL A 97 -10.47 -2.85 1.90
C VAL A 97 -11.34 -2.66 3.12
N LYS A 98 -10.74 -2.75 4.30
CA LYS A 98 -11.37 -2.46 5.59
C LYS A 98 -10.46 -1.56 6.40
N LEU A 99 -11.02 -0.47 6.94
CA LEU A 99 -10.33 0.49 7.80
C LEU A 99 -10.88 0.39 9.22
N ASN A 100 -10.02 0.24 10.24
CA ASN A 100 -10.39 0.21 11.66
C ASN A 100 -11.59 -0.69 12.00
N ASP A 101 -11.64 -1.88 11.39
CA ASP A 101 -12.76 -2.81 11.53
C ASP A 101 -14.15 -2.30 11.10
N GLY A 102 -14.20 -1.20 10.34
CA GLY A 102 -15.40 -0.64 9.74
C GLY A 102 -15.97 -1.43 8.56
N ASN A 103 -16.73 -0.75 7.70
CA ASN A 103 -17.39 -1.38 6.56
C ASN A 103 -16.37 -1.87 5.52
N LEU A 104 -16.67 -3.03 4.93
CA LEU A 104 -15.90 -3.54 3.81
C LEU A 104 -16.21 -2.71 2.56
N MET A 105 -15.17 -2.10 2.00
CA MET A 105 -15.22 -1.47 0.67
C MET A 105 -14.68 -2.47 -0.36
N SER A 106 -15.30 -2.53 -1.52
CA SER A 106 -14.84 -3.36 -2.64
C SER A 106 -14.77 -2.54 -3.92
N ARG A 107 -13.76 -2.81 -4.75
CA ARG A 107 -13.59 -2.21 -6.07
C ARG A 107 -13.16 -3.28 -7.07
N LEU A 108 -13.99 -3.49 -8.09
CA LEU A 108 -13.60 -4.22 -9.30
C LEU A 108 -12.66 -3.37 -10.16
N LEU A 109 -11.63 -4.01 -10.69
CA LEU A 109 -10.67 -3.42 -11.61
C LEU A 109 -10.88 -3.94 -13.04
N PRO A 110 -10.55 -3.12 -14.07
CA PRO A 110 -10.63 -3.53 -15.47
C PRO A 110 -9.43 -4.38 -15.93
N PHE A 111 -8.62 -4.89 -15.01
CA PHE A 111 -7.44 -5.69 -15.29
C PHE A 111 -7.10 -6.60 -14.10
N ASP A 112 -6.25 -7.59 -14.37
CA ASP A 112 -5.87 -8.58 -13.39
C ASP A 112 -4.71 -8.08 -12.50
N ILE A 113 -4.79 -8.41 -11.21
CA ILE A 113 -3.86 -7.98 -10.18
C ILE A 113 -3.01 -9.18 -9.77
N VAL A 114 -1.71 -9.08 -10.04
CA VAL A 114 -0.72 -10.06 -9.57
C VAL A 114 0.42 -9.28 -8.90
N LEU A 115 0.35 -9.16 -7.58
CA LEU A 115 1.43 -8.56 -6.79
C LEU A 115 2.59 -9.55 -6.63
N THR A 116 3.82 -9.04 -6.52
CA THR A 116 4.98 -9.90 -6.24
C THR A 116 4.97 -10.40 -4.80
N ASN A 117 6.05 -11.05 -4.41
CA ASN A 117 6.29 -11.47 -3.04
C ASN A 117 7.17 -10.47 -2.26
N ILE A 118 7.34 -9.24 -2.74
CA ILE A 118 8.18 -8.22 -2.10
C ILE A 118 7.33 -6.99 -1.77
N LEU A 119 7.41 -6.55 -0.52
CA LEU A 119 6.83 -5.29 -0.03
C LEU A 119 7.93 -4.36 0.45
N PHE A 120 7.73 -3.08 0.19
CA PHE A 120 8.52 -1.98 0.75
C PHE A 120 7.60 -1.15 1.63
N ILE A 121 7.93 -1.03 2.92
CA ILE A 121 7.15 -0.26 3.89
C ILE A 121 7.87 1.04 4.20
N GLY A 122 7.14 2.16 4.23
CA GLY A 122 7.65 3.49 4.60
C GLY A 122 8.46 4.24 3.54
N GLY A 123 8.82 3.59 2.43
CA GLY A 123 9.67 4.21 1.39
C GLY A 123 9.80 3.36 0.13
N LEU A 124 10.54 3.90 -0.84
CA LEU A 124 10.85 3.23 -2.11
C LEU A 124 12.31 2.74 -2.12
N PRO A 125 12.61 1.64 -2.83
CA PRO A 125 13.99 1.28 -3.10
C PRO A 125 14.67 2.34 -3.97
N ILE A 126 15.94 2.64 -3.67
CA ILE A 126 16.79 3.45 -4.56
C ILE A 126 17.06 2.62 -5.80
N LEU A 127 16.73 3.16 -6.98
CA LEU A 127 17.26 2.65 -8.24
C LEU A 127 18.72 3.11 -8.30
N PHE A 128 19.66 2.19 -8.12
CA PHE A 128 21.04 2.49 -8.51
C PHE A 128 21.07 2.43 -10.04
N ASP A 129 21.38 3.55 -10.69
CA ASP A 129 21.75 3.54 -12.11
C ASP A 129 22.96 2.60 -12.25
N SER A 130 22.74 1.50 -12.97
CA SER A 130 23.78 0.53 -13.36
C SER A 130 24.56 1.01 -14.57
#